data_AF-A0A3N9Q4X1-F1
#
_entry.id   AF-A0A3N9Q4X1-F1
#
_cell.length_a   1.000
_cell.length_b   1.000
_cell.length_c   1.000
_cell.angle_alpha   90.00
_cell.angle_beta   90.00
_cell.angle_gamma   90.00
#
_symmetry.space_group_name_H-M   'P 1'
#
loop_
_entity.id
_entity.type
_entity.pdbx_description
1 polymer ?
#
loop_
_entity_poly.entity_id
_entity_poly.type
_entity_poly.pdbx_seq_one_letter_code
_entity_poly.pdbx_strand_id
1 'polypeptide(L)'
;MNATPKKLLLLSSVLSAAVLATACGNTNNTGQPRTNAVNPSVQPQGYIEKQSDTDSSGKTWIPLEPAAKSLGYRVEEEPGGGGYAKIGYSDVMYKVRPGSAEAFSLGKTCTLPEAPIRRDGKIYITTGSLSKLFQSKVSLNPGSSEISIDTPRERIADDKQNAAAPGKPFRIQSMSSDQAGELISYAKKYLGVPYDFGAAPYEESKKFDCSSFTRHVFKKFGVDLPRLAKDQDNLGRSVSRQQLQPGDLIFFTVPGRFDRDTIPGHVGIYIGGGEFIHTWGSPGVQISNLDSGYWNNVILHMRRVL
;
A
#
# COMPACT_ATOMS: atom_id res chain seq x y z
N MET A 1 20.73 -29.85 78.52
CA MET A 1 19.92 -30.01 77.30
C MET A 1 20.30 -28.91 76.32
N ASN A 2 20.58 -29.31 75.07
CA ASN A 2 20.83 -28.54 73.83
C ASN A 2 22.08 -27.64 73.81
N ALA A 3 23.21 -28.06 73.23
CA ALA A 3 23.53 -28.33 71.80
C ALA A 3 24.03 -27.08 71.05
N THR A 4 25.35 -27.11 70.79
CA THR A 4 26.20 -26.38 69.83
C THR A 4 25.78 -26.61 68.35
N PRO A 5 26.40 -26.05 67.26
CA PRO A 5 27.75 -25.45 67.19
C PRO A 5 28.02 -24.22 66.25
N LYS A 6 29.16 -23.57 66.54
CA LYS A 6 30.29 -23.16 65.66
C LYS A 6 30.03 -22.39 64.35
N LYS A 7 30.53 -21.15 64.29
CA LYS A 7 31.05 -20.50 63.08
C LYS A 7 32.58 -20.45 63.16
N LEU A 8 33.27 -20.95 62.14
CA LEU A 8 34.73 -20.84 61.99
C LEU A 8 35.07 -20.74 60.50
N LEU A 9 36.13 -19.95 60.22
CA LEU A 9 36.99 -19.95 59.02
C LEU A 9 36.41 -19.27 57.76
N LEU A 10 37.17 -18.55 56.92
CA LEU A 10 38.60 -18.21 56.86
C LEU A 10 38.79 -17.06 55.85
N LEU A 11 39.94 -16.39 55.97
CA LEU A 11 40.52 -15.34 55.15
C LEU A 11 40.55 -15.64 53.64
N SER A 12 40.54 -14.59 52.81
CA SER A 12 41.57 -14.40 51.75
C SER A 12 41.54 -13.01 51.09
N SER A 13 42.68 -12.35 51.21
CA SER A 13 43.33 -11.34 50.34
C SER A 13 42.62 -10.89 49.06
N VAL A 14 42.41 -9.57 48.97
CA VAL A 14 42.13 -8.81 47.75
C VAL A 14 43.39 -8.76 46.88
N LEU A 15 43.35 -9.41 45.72
CA LEU A 15 44.37 -9.29 44.67
C LEU A 15 43.80 -8.42 43.54
N SER A 16 44.37 -7.23 43.38
CA SER A 16 44.11 -6.36 42.22
C SER A 16 44.63 -7.01 40.95
N ALA A 17 43.74 -7.34 40.03
CA ALA A 17 44.06 -7.64 38.64
C ALA A 17 43.37 -6.59 37.75
N ALA A 18 44.15 -5.65 37.25
CA ALA A 18 43.76 -4.75 36.18
C ALA A 18 43.67 -5.56 34.88
N VAL A 19 42.46 -5.74 34.37
CA VAL A 19 42.22 -6.21 33.00
C VAL A 19 41.77 -5.01 32.18
N LEU A 20 42.64 -4.57 31.27
CA LEU A 20 42.32 -3.66 30.18
C LEU A 20 41.25 -4.32 29.30
N ALA A 21 39.99 -3.92 29.49
CA ALA A 21 38.94 -4.14 28.50
C ALA A 21 38.95 -2.96 27.54
N THR A 22 39.38 -3.21 26.31
CA THR A 22 39.30 -2.31 25.18
C THR A 22 37.86 -1.86 24.97
N ALA A 23 37.66 -0.55 25.01
CA ALA A 23 36.42 0.11 24.66
C ALA A 23 36.13 -0.07 23.16
N CYS A 24 35.00 -0.68 22.83
CA CYS A 24 34.36 -0.53 21.51
C CYS A 24 33.01 0.14 21.70
N GLY A 25 32.81 1.20 20.93
CA GLY A 25 31.80 2.21 21.12
C GLY A 25 30.35 1.75 20.96
N ASN A 26 29.54 2.41 21.76
CA ASN A 26 28.11 2.56 21.75
C ASN A 26 27.58 3.06 20.38
N THR A 27 26.62 2.36 19.77
CA THR A 27 25.50 3.01 19.06
C THR A 27 24.23 2.16 19.17
N ASN A 28 23.18 2.81 19.64
CA ASN A 28 21.86 2.25 19.90
C ASN A 28 21.20 1.77 18.60
N ASN A 29 20.88 0.48 18.58
CA ASN A 29 20.05 -0.15 17.56
C ASN A 29 18.58 0.23 17.82
N THR A 30 18.16 1.40 17.34
CA THR A 30 16.73 1.69 17.17
C THR A 30 16.27 0.96 15.92
N GLY A 31 15.48 -0.09 16.11
CA GLY A 31 14.94 -0.92 15.04
C GLY A 31 14.13 -0.07 14.06
N GLN A 32 14.74 0.31 12.94
CA GLN A 32 13.99 0.67 11.76
C GLN A 32 13.23 -0.57 11.28
N PRO A 33 11.92 -0.48 10.99
CA PRO A 33 11.22 -1.56 10.33
C PRO A 33 11.92 -1.83 8.99
N ARG A 34 12.23 -3.09 8.71
CA ARG A 34 12.84 -3.52 7.45
C ARG A 34 11.98 -3.02 6.30
N THR A 35 12.45 -1.97 5.64
CA THR A 35 11.88 -1.48 4.41
C THR A 35 12.22 -2.50 3.34
N ASN A 36 11.22 -3.18 2.78
CA ASN A 36 11.36 -3.75 1.44
C ASN A 36 11.24 -2.58 0.43
N ALA A 37 12.15 -1.61 0.57
CA ALA A 37 12.34 -0.55 -0.40
C ALA A 37 12.95 -1.20 -1.65
N VAL A 38 12.21 -1.14 -2.76
CA VAL A 38 12.78 -1.43 -4.07
C VAL A 38 13.83 -0.34 -4.34
N ASN A 39 15.01 -0.77 -4.79
CA ASN A 39 16.16 0.10 -5.03
C ASN A 39 15.84 1.12 -6.17
N PRO A 40 15.99 2.45 -5.96
CA PRO A 40 15.42 3.48 -6.84
C PRO A 40 16.24 3.82 -8.11
N SER A 41 17.10 2.92 -8.59
CA SER A 41 18.02 3.21 -9.72
C SER A 41 17.59 2.64 -11.08
N VAL A 42 16.36 2.15 -11.23
CA VAL A 42 15.89 1.60 -12.51
C VAL A 42 14.94 2.60 -13.17
N GLN A 43 15.45 3.33 -14.17
CA GLN A 43 14.63 4.01 -15.18
C GLN A 43 13.67 2.99 -15.81
N PRO A 44 12.44 3.34 -16.23
CA PRO A 44 11.55 2.43 -16.93
C PRO A 44 12.14 2.09 -18.30
N GLN A 45 13.05 1.11 -18.34
CA GLN A 45 13.41 0.39 -19.54
C GLN A 45 12.36 -0.69 -19.75
N GLY A 46 11.88 -0.81 -20.99
CA GLY A 46 10.89 -1.79 -21.40
C GLY A 46 11.18 -3.19 -20.84
N TYR A 47 10.11 -3.88 -20.48
CA TYR A 47 10.20 -5.21 -19.93
C TYR A 47 10.60 -6.23 -21.00
N ILE A 48 11.80 -6.80 -20.89
CA ILE A 48 12.21 -7.92 -21.73
C ILE A 48 11.76 -9.23 -21.08
N GLU A 49 10.51 -9.64 -21.32
CA GLU A 49 10.05 -11.00 -20.99
C GLU A 49 10.66 -12.01 -21.97
N LYS A 50 11.41 -13.00 -21.48
CA LYS A 50 11.89 -14.12 -22.31
C LYS A 50 11.00 -15.37 -22.21
N GLN A 51 9.99 -15.36 -21.34
CA GLN A 51 9.08 -16.49 -21.10
C GLN A 51 7.67 -16.22 -21.63
N SER A 52 7.54 -15.70 -22.85
CA SER A 52 6.25 -15.65 -23.53
C SER A 52 5.99 -16.96 -24.28
N ASP A 53 4.77 -17.47 -24.19
CA ASP A 53 4.34 -18.66 -24.90
C ASP A 53 3.19 -18.29 -25.84
N THR A 54 3.36 -18.54 -27.14
CA THR A 54 2.29 -18.30 -28.11
C THR A 54 1.60 -19.62 -28.39
N ASP A 55 0.32 -19.71 -28.04
CA ASP A 55 -0.43 -20.95 -28.22
C ASP A 55 -0.80 -21.19 -29.70
N SER A 56 -1.37 -22.37 -29.97
CA SER A 56 -1.81 -22.78 -31.31
C SER A 56 -2.91 -21.89 -31.90
N SER A 57 -3.54 -21.03 -31.10
CA SER A 57 -4.51 -20.04 -31.56
C SER A 57 -3.89 -18.67 -31.86
N GLY A 58 -2.57 -18.55 -31.74
CA GLY A 58 -1.81 -17.32 -31.99
C GLY A 58 -1.85 -16.33 -30.82
N LYS A 59 -2.30 -16.75 -29.62
CA LYS A 59 -2.35 -15.88 -28.45
C LYS A 59 -1.06 -15.97 -27.66
N THR A 60 -0.47 -14.81 -27.37
CA THR A 60 0.74 -14.74 -26.55
C THR A 60 0.39 -14.60 -25.07
N TRP A 61 0.78 -15.62 -24.30
CA TRP A 61 0.63 -15.73 -22.86
C TRP A 61 1.91 -15.34 -22.17
N ILE A 62 1.79 -14.53 -21.12
CA ILE A 62 2.92 -13.95 -20.41
C ILE A 62 2.74 -14.13 -18.90
N PRO A 63 3.81 -14.39 -18.14
CA PRO A 63 3.76 -14.46 -16.68
C PRO A 63 3.26 -13.14 -16.08
N LEU A 64 2.16 -13.20 -15.33
CA LEU A 64 1.50 -12.01 -14.76
C LEU A 64 2.39 -11.29 -13.73
N GLU A 65 3.01 -12.04 -12.82
CA GLU A 65 3.78 -11.45 -11.72
C GLU A 65 5.02 -10.69 -12.21
N PRO A 66 5.88 -11.24 -13.08
CA PRO A 66 6.97 -10.49 -13.70
C PRO A 66 6.51 -9.26 -14.49
N ALA A 67 5.44 -9.41 -15.28
CA ALA A 67 4.86 -8.30 -16.05
C ALA A 67 4.28 -7.17 -15.17
N ALA A 68 3.73 -7.52 -14.00
CA ALA A 68 3.25 -6.53 -13.04
C ALA A 68 4.41 -5.87 -12.27
N LYS A 69 5.39 -6.67 -11.83
CA LYS A 69 6.58 -6.17 -11.12
C LYS A 69 7.43 -5.24 -11.97
N SER A 70 7.49 -5.44 -13.29
CA SER A 70 8.20 -4.53 -14.19
C SER A 70 7.56 -3.15 -14.28
N LEU A 71 6.27 -3.03 -13.97
CA LEU A 71 5.55 -1.77 -13.80
C LEU A 71 5.61 -1.23 -12.36
N GLY A 72 6.49 -1.79 -11.54
CA GLY A 72 6.63 -1.46 -10.12
C GLY A 72 5.54 -2.06 -9.23
N TYR A 73 4.59 -2.83 -9.76
CA TYR A 73 3.50 -3.38 -8.96
C TYR A 73 3.96 -4.55 -8.09
N ARG A 74 3.42 -4.61 -6.87
CA ARG A 74 3.37 -5.83 -6.06
C ARG A 74 2.27 -6.73 -6.58
N VAL A 75 2.56 -8.03 -6.63
CA VAL A 75 1.56 -9.09 -6.83
C VAL A 75 1.52 -9.96 -5.58
N GLU A 76 0.32 -10.21 -5.08
CA GLU A 76 0.06 -11.14 -3.98
C GLU A 76 -1.09 -12.06 -4.35
N GLU A 77 -0.88 -13.36 -4.22
CA GLU A 77 -1.93 -14.35 -4.48
C GLU A 77 -2.60 -14.78 -3.19
N GLU A 78 -3.93 -14.91 -3.23
CA GLU A 78 -4.67 -15.51 -2.13
C GLU A 78 -4.25 -16.98 -1.91
N PRO A 79 -4.17 -17.43 -0.64
CA PRO A 79 -3.77 -18.79 -0.30
C PRO A 79 -4.62 -19.85 -1.01
N GLY A 80 -4.01 -21.00 -1.34
CA GLY A 80 -4.70 -22.15 -1.94
C GLY A 80 -4.75 -22.18 -3.47
N GLY A 81 -4.09 -21.24 -4.16
CA GLY A 81 -3.78 -21.35 -5.61
C GLY A 81 -4.96 -21.18 -6.58
N GLY A 82 -6.19 -21.02 -6.08
CA GLY A 82 -7.40 -20.76 -6.88
C GLY A 82 -8.09 -19.42 -6.62
N GLY A 83 -7.51 -18.59 -5.74
CA GLY A 83 -8.03 -17.27 -5.37
C GLY A 83 -7.57 -16.15 -6.31
N TYR A 84 -7.82 -14.91 -5.92
CA TYR A 84 -7.40 -13.75 -6.71
C TYR A 84 -5.88 -13.51 -6.60
N ALA A 85 -5.29 -13.15 -7.73
CA ALA A 85 -4.04 -12.41 -7.79
C ALA A 85 -4.36 -10.93 -7.63
N LYS A 86 -3.86 -10.34 -6.55
CA LYS A 86 -4.00 -8.94 -6.18
C LYS A 86 -2.79 -8.16 -6.67
N ILE A 87 -3.00 -7.10 -7.43
CA ILE A 87 -1.95 -6.32 -8.06
C ILE A 87 -2.14 -4.84 -7.73
N GLY A 88 -1.06 -4.14 -7.45
CA GLY A 88 -1.05 -2.70 -7.17
C GLY A 88 0.24 -2.36 -6.44
N TYR A 89 0.24 -1.40 -5.51
CA TYR A 89 1.46 -1.15 -4.73
C TYR A 89 1.25 -1.13 -3.21
N SER A 90 0.52 -0.16 -2.65
CA SER A 90 0.04 -0.18 -1.25
C SER A 90 -1.48 -0.37 -1.12
N ASP A 91 -2.22 -0.11 -2.19
CA ASP A 91 -3.60 -0.56 -2.34
C ASP A 91 -3.70 -1.49 -3.54
N VAL A 92 -4.65 -2.42 -3.50
CA VAL A 92 -4.94 -3.27 -4.64
C VAL A 92 -5.71 -2.48 -5.69
N MET A 93 -5.07 -2.34 -6.84
CA MET A 93 -5.59 -1.62 -7.99
C MET A 93 -6.25 -2.57 -8.97
N TYR A 94 -5.69 -3.77 -9.13
CA TYR A 94 -6.19 -4.79 -10.04
C TYR A 94 -6.34 -6.13 -9.33
N LYS A 95 -7.36 -6.89 -9.70
CA LYS A 95 -7.51 -8.28 -9.28
C LYS A 95 -7.84 -9.14 -10.47
N VAL A 96 -7.23 -10.31 -10.55
CA VAL A 96 -7.56 -11.31 -11.56
C VAL A 96 -7.62 -12.69 -10.92
N ARG A 97 -8.41 -13.59 -11.49
CA ARG A 97 -8.53 -14.97 -11.00
C ARG A 97 -8.30 -15.94 -12.15
N PRO A 98 -7.38 -16.91 -12.04
CA PRO A 98 -7.23 -17.94 -13.05
C PRO A 98 -8.56 -18.66 -13.32
N GLY A 99 -8.90 -18.83 -14.59
CA GLY A 99 -10.16 -19.44 -15.04
C GLY A 99 -11.37 -18.48 -15.09
N SER A 100 -11.23 -17.22 -14.69
CA SER A 100 -12.28 -16.20 -14.81
C SER A 100 -11.84 -15.03 -15.70
N ALA A 101 -12.70 -14.64 -16.64
CA ALA A 101 -12.53 -13.40 -17.41
C ALA A 101 -13.00 -12.17 -16.61
N GLU A 102 -13.72 -12.34 -15.50
CA GLU A 102 -14.05 -11.25 -14.60
C GLU A 102 -12.80 -10.80 -13.83
N ALA A 103 -12.50 -9.51 -13.92
CA ALA A 103 -11.37 -8.88 -13.27
C ALA A 103 -11.79 -7.58 -12.60
N PHE A 104 -10.91 -7.05 -11.76
CA PHE A 104 -11.04 -5.71 -11.22
C PHE A 104 -9.89 -4.88 -11.78
N SER A 105 -10.21 -3.70 -12.30
CA SER A 105 -9.25 -2.72 -12.81
C SER A 105 -9.58 -1.35 -12.24
N LEU A 106 -8.61 -0.77 -11.54
CA LEU A 106 -8.71 0.53 -10.89
C LEU A 106 -9.99 0.69 -10.05
N GLY A 107 -10.29 -0.33 -9.23
CA GLY A 107 -11.45 -0.33 -8.34
C GLY A 107 -12.82 -0.59 -9.01
N LYS A 108 -12.86 -0.89 -10.31
CA LYS A 108 -14.09 -1.26 -11.05
C LYS A 108 -13.98 -2.67 -11.61
N THR A 109 -15.11 -3.38 -11.69
CA THR A 109 -15.16 -4.67 -12.39
C THR A 109 -15.03 -4.44 -13.90
N CYS A 110 -14.26 -5.29 -14.57
CA CYS A 110 -14.14 -5.33 -16.02
C CYS A 110 -14.09 -6.78 -16.51
N THR A 111 -14.38 -6.97 -17.80
CA THR A 111 -14.27 -8.27 -18.47
C THR A 111 -13.03 -8.28 -19.34
N LEU A 112 -12.17 -9.27 -19.13
CA LEU A 112 -10.97 -9.52 -19.92
C LEU A 112 -11.32 -10.28 -21.22
N PRO A 113 -10.65 -10.00 -22.34
CA PRO A 113 -10.80 -10.78 -23.58
C PRO A 113 -10.55 -12.28 -23.37
N GLU A 114 -9.53 -12.62 -22.58
CA GLU A 114 -9.26 -13.99 -22.15
C GLU A 114 -9.10 -14.07 -20.63
N ALA A 115 -9.65 -15.14 -20.05
CA ALA A 115 -9.40 -15.50 -18.67
C ALA A 115 -7.90 -15.81 -18.48
N PRO A 116 -7.25 -15.30 -17.42
CA PRO A 116 -5.92 -15.75 -17.02
C PRO A 116 -5.95 -17.24 -16.72
N ILE A 117 -4.81 -17.89 -16.88
CA ILE A 117 -4.67 -19.33 -16.68
C ILE A 117 -3.52 -19.62 -15.73
N ARG A 118 -3.54 -20.81 -15.14
CA ARG A 118 -2.47 -21.28 -14.27
C ARG A 118 -1.68 -22.37 -14.98
N ARG A 119 -0.35 -22.21 -15.07
CA ARG A 119 0.59 -23.20 -15.62
C ARG A 119 1.83 -23.22 -14.73
N ASP A 120 2.29 -24.40 -14.34
CA ASP A 120 3.48 -24.60 -13.49
C ASP A 120 3.50 -23.71 -12.23
N GLY A 121 2.34 -23.58 -11.58
CA GLY A 121 2.17 -22.77 -10.37
C GLY A 121 2.09 -21.26 -10.62
N LYS A 122 2.40 -20.76 -11.83
CA LYS A 122 2.36 -19.34 -12.18
C LYS A 122 1.06 -18.97 -12.89
N ILE A 123 0.64 -17.71 -12.73
CA ILE A 123 -0.47 -17.14 -13.49
C ILE A 123 0.06 -16.56 -14.79
N TYR A 124 -0.56 -16.95 -15.89
CA TYR A 124 -0.33 -16.42 -17.22
C TYR A 124 -1.56 -15.63 -17.67
N ILE A 125 -1.32 -14.56 -18.41
CA ILE A 125 -2.34 -13.67 -18.97
C ILE A 125 -1.97 -13.34 -20.41
N THR A 126 -2.96 -13.15 -21.29
CA THR A 126 -2.69 -12.70 -22.66
C THR A 126 -2.28 -11.23 -22.67
N THR A 127 -1.53 -10.80 -23.68
CA THR A 127 -1.20 -9.37 -23.86
C THR A 127 -2.44 -8.49 -24.02
N GLY A 128 -3.48 -8.99 -24.70
CA GLY A 128 -4.78 -8.31 -24.83
C GLY A 128 -5.49 -8.15 -23.47
N SER A 129 -5.54 -9.21 -22.65
CA SER A 129 -6.09 -9.14 -21.30
C SER A 129 -5.26 -8.27 -20.37
N LEU A 130 -3.92 -8.32 -20.46
CA LEU A 130 -3.06 -7.45 -19.65
C LEU A 130 -3.25 -5.97 -20.03
N SER A 131 -3.35 -5.69 -21.33
CA SER A 131 -3.65 -4.35 -21.84
C SER A 131 -4.99 -3.83 -21.34
N LYS A 132 -6.03 -4.68 -21.37
CA LYS A 132 -7.35 -4.34 -20.82
C LYS A 132 -7.30 -4.13 -19.30
N LEU A 133 -6.58 -4.97 -18.58
CA LEU A 133 -6.46 -4.93 -17.13
C LEU A 133 -5.78 -3.64 -16.67
N PHE A 134 -4.63 -3.31 -17.24
CA PHE A 134 -3.85 -2.13 -16.88
C PHE A 134 -4.28 -0.85 -17.60
N GLN A 135 -5.23 -0.95 -18.54
CA GLN A 135 -5.65 0.17 -19.40
C GLN A 135 -4.46 0.82 -20.13
N SER A 136 -3.47 0.00 -20.47
CA SER A 136 -2.24 0.42 -21.14
C SER A 136 -2.00 -0.40 -22.38
N LYS A 137 -1.29 0.14 -23.36
CA LYS A 137 -0.91 -0.65 -24.54
C LYS A 137 0.20 -1.62 -24.14
N VAL A 138 -0.04 -2.92 -24.38
CA VAL A 138 0.97 -3.98 -24.27
C VAL A 138 1.31 -4.40 -25.69
N SER A 139 2.56 -4.17 -26.10
CA SER A 139 3.03 -4.46 -27.45
C SER A 139 4.14 -5.50 -27.40
N LEU A 140 4.05 -6.52 -28.24
CA LEU A 140 5.12 -7.48 -28.50
C LEU A 140 5.96 -6.99 -29.68
N ASN A 141 7.29 -7.00 -29.52
CA ASN A 141 8.20 -6.81 -30.63
C ASN A 141 8.46 -8.17 -31.30
N PRO A 142 7.98 -8.38 -32.56
CA PRO A 142 8.04 -9.70 -33.21
C PRO A 142 9.46 -10.20 -33.47
N GLY A 143 10.46 -9.32 -33.51
CA GLY A 143 11.86 -9.67 -33.79
C GLY A 143 12.71 -10.02 -32.57
N SER A 144 12.26 -9.68 -31.35
CA SER A 144 13.05 -9.86 -30.11
C SER A 144 12.31 -10.61 -29.00
N SER A 145 11.05 -11.01 -29.22
CA SER A 145 10.14 -11.53 -28.19
C SER A 145 9.95 -10.60 -26.98
N GLU A 146 10.33 -9.32 -27.14
CA GLU A 146 10.30 -8.30 -26.09
C GLU A 146 8.88 -7.74 -25.92
N ILE A 147 8.50 -7.47 -24.67
CA ILE A 147 7.16 -6.98 -24.34
C ILE A 147 7.27 -5.57 -23.81
N SER A 148 7.04 -4.60 -24.68
CA SER A 148 6.87 -3.23 -24.23
C SER A 148 5.48 -3.09 -23.62
N ILE A 149 5.43 -3.02 -22.30
CA ILE A 149 4.25 -2.51 -21.62
C ILE A 149 4.50 -1.01 -21.47
N ASP A 150 3.75 -0.20 -22.20
CA ASP A 150 3.75 1.22 -21.93
C ASP A 150 3.34 1.39 -20.47
N THR A 151 4.06 2.22 -19.71
CA THR A 151 3.60 2.59 -18.38
C THR A 151 2.15 3.07 -18.56
N PRO A 152 1.20 2.58 -17.74
CA PRO A 152 -0.20 2.95 -17.90
C PRO A 152 -0.31 4.46 -18.03
N ARG A 153 -0.56 4.91 -19.26
CA ARG A 153 -0.87 6.31 -19.52
C ARG A 153 -2.20 6.54 -18.84
N GLU A 154 -2.14 6.94 -17.58
CA GLU A 154 -3.24 7.66 -16.98
C GLU A 154 -3.49 8.83 -17.92
N ARG A 155 -4.69 8.85 -18.53
CA ARG A 155 -5.18 10.01 -19.27
C ARG A 155 -5.27 11.18 -18.30
N ILE A 156 -4.13 11.83 -18.06
CA ILE A 156 -4.04 13.16 -17.50
C ILE A 156 -4.46 14.07 -18.65
N ALA A 157 -5.66 14.63 -18.55
CA ALA A 157 -6.33 15.53 -19.49
C ALA A 157 -6.89 14.88 -20.77
N ASP A 158 -8.20 14.60 -20.77
CA ASP A 158 -9.16 15.02 -21.82
C ASP A 158 -10.55 14.39 -21.68
N ASP A 159 -10.82 13.60 -20.64
CA ASP A 159 -12.17 13.06 -20.42
C ASP A 159 -13.05 13.99 -19.57
N LYS A 160 -13.40 15.15 -20.14
CA LYS A 160 -14.57 15.93 -19.70
C LYS A 160 -15.89 15.31 -20.19
N GLN A 161 -15.88 14.13 -20.80
CA GLN A 161 -17.06 13.57 -21.48
C GLN A 161 -17.18 12.06 -21.30
N ASN A 162 -17.11 11.57 -20.06
CA ASN A 162 -17.82 10.36 -19.63
C ASN A 162 -17.81 10.29 -18.10
N ALA A 163 -18.52 11.25 -17.50
CA ALA A 163 -18.96 11.14 -16.13
C ALA A 163 -19.76 9.84 -16.00
N ALA A 164 -19.27 8.94 -15.15
CA ALA A 164 -20.11 7.91 -14.56
C ALA A 164 -21.40 8.57 -14.04
N ALA A 165 -22.53 7.87 -14.19
CA ALA A 165 -23.86 8.31 -13.75
C ALA A 165 -23.80 9.09 -12.42
N PRO A 166 -24.59 10.16 -12.24
CA PRO A 166 -24.43 11.09 -11.14
C PRO A 166 -24.63 10.35 -9.81
N GLY A 167 -23.51 9.96 -9.19
CA GLY A 167 -23.49 9.65 -7.77
C GLY A 167 -24.00 10.88 -7.02
N LYS A 168 -24.69 10.66 -5.89
CA LYS A 168 -25.20 11.74 -5.05
C LYS A 168 -24.13 12.82 -4.89
N PRO A 169 -24.47 14.11 -5.08
CA PRO A 169 -23.49 15.18 -4.95
C PRO A 169 -22.80 15.06 -3.60
N PHE A 170 -21.46 14.99 -3.63
CA PHE A 170 -20.64 14.96 -2.42
C PHE A 170 -20.87 16.27 -1.67
N ARG A 171 -21.76 16.25 -0.67
CA ARG A 171 -22.01 17.40 0.20
C ARG A 171 -20.95 17.39 1.29
N ILE A 172 -20.03 18.36 1.23
CA ILE A 172 -19.14 18.67 2.34
C ILE A 172 -20.03 19.12 3.50
N GLN A 173 -20.23 18.25 4.47
CA GLN A 173 -20.87 18.61 5.73
C GLN A 173 -19.79 19.23 6.60
N SER A 174 -19.95 20.47 7.07
CA SER A 174 -18.99 21.04 8.03
C SER A 174 -19.08 20.27 9.35
N MET A 175 -18.01 19.57 9.73
CA MET A 175 -17.91 18.94 11.03
C MET A 175 -17.76 19.96 12.16
N SER A 176 -18.44 19.71 13.26
CA SER A 176 -18.09 20.33 14.54
C SER A 176 -16.77 19.73 15.08
N SER A 177 -16.12 20.46 16.00
CA SER A 177 -14.95 19.94 16.73
C SER A 177 -15.24 18.60 17.42
N ASP A 178 -16.47 18.43 17.92
CA ASP A 178 -16.90 17.24 18.64
C ASP A 178 -16.97 16.04 17.70
N GLN A 179 -17.52 16.22 16.49
CA GLN A 179 -17.54 15.17 15.48
C GLN A 179 -16.11 14.78 15.06
N ALA A 180 -15.19 15.74 14.93
CA ALA A 180 -13.80 15.45 14.59
C ALA A 180 -13.13 14.61 15.67
N GLY A 181 -13.37 14.93 16.94
CA GLY A 181 -12.92 14.14 18.09
C GLY A 181 -13.50 12.72 18.10
N GLU A 182 -14.78 12.54 17.76
CA GLU A 182 -15.41 11.23 17.63
C GLU A 182 -14.80 10.39 16.49
N LEU A 183 -14.56 11.00 15.33
CA LEU A 183 -13.92 10.35 14.19
C LEU A 183 -12.55 9.82 14.55
N ILE A 184 -11.74 10.63 15.21
CA ILE A 184 -10.39 10.25 15.62
C ILE A 184 -10.44 9.16 16.70
N SER A 185 -11.35 9.29 17.66
CA SER A 185 -11.54 8.27 18.69
C SER A 185 -11.99 6.95 18.09
N TYR A 186 -12.85 6.98 17.07
CA TYR A 186 -13.25 5.80 16.31
C TYR A 186 -12.09 5.19 15.54
N ALA A 187 -11.30 6.00 14.83
CA ALA A 187 -10.10 5.57 14.11
C ALA A 187 -9.08 4.89 15.04
N LYS A 188 -8.85 5.46 16.24
CA LYS A 188 -7.91 4.93 17.24
C LYS A 188 -8.30 3.57 17.81
N LYS A 189 -9.57 3.16 17.74
CA LYS A 189 -10.00 1.80 18.14
C LYS A 189 -9.34 0.69 17.32
N TYR A 190 -8.83 1.04 16.14
CA TYR A 190 -8.21 0.10 15.22
C TYR A 190 -6.69 0.06 15.31
N LEU A 191 -6.06 0.79 16.24
CA LEU A 191 -4.60 0.74 16.43
C LEU A 191 -4.11 -0.70 16.56
N GLY A 192 -3.08 -1.06 15.79
CA GLY A 192 -2.51 -2.40 15.74
C GLY A 192 -3.30 -3.40 14.88
N VAL A 193 -4.42 -3.02 14.26
CA VAL A 193 -5.07 -3.87 13.26
C VAL A 193 -4.08 -4.10 12.10
N PRO A 194 -3.77 -5.35 11.73
CA PRO A 194 -2.75 -5.64 10.75
C PRO A 194 -3.03 -5.03 9.39
N TYR A 195 -1.95 -4.63 8.71
CA TYR A 195 -2.02 -4.23 7.32
C TYR A 195 -2.25 -5.45 6.42
N ASP A 196 -3.14 -5.33 5.43
CA ASP A 196 -3.31 -6.31 4.36
C ASP A 196 -3.52 -5.60 3.03
N PHE A 197 -2.68 -5.97 2.07
CA PHE A 197 -2.66 -5.33 0.77
C PHE A 197 -3.93 -5.67 -0.01
N GLY A 198 -4.77 -4.67 -0.26
CA GLY A 198 -6.08 -4.90 -0.85
C GLY A 198 -7.05 -5.57 0.11
N ALA A 199 -6.97 -5.24 1.39
CA ALA A 199 -7.90 -5.74 2.39
C ALA A 199 -9.34 -5.67 1.86
N ALA A 200 -10.04 -6.80 1.98
CA ALA A 200 -11.50 -6.83 1.88
C ALA A 200 -12.10 -5.96 3.01
N PRO A 201 -13.41 -5.63 2.98
CA PRO A 201 -14.05 -4.90 4.05
C PRO A 201 -13.66 -5.44 5.44
N TYR A 202 -13.46 -4.55 6.41
CA TYR A 202 -12.95 -4.91 7.73
C TYR A 202 -13.81 -5.98 8.41
N GLU A 203 -15.12 -5.97 8.16
CA GLU A 203 -16.07 -6.96 8.64
C GLU A 203 -15.66 -8.39 8.25
N GLU A 204 -15.08 -8.56 7.06
CA GLU A 204 -14.65 -9.83 6.48
C GLU A 204 -13.18 -10.14 6.80
N SER A 205 -12.28 -9.19 6.57
CA SER A 205 -10.83 -9.44 6.62
C SER A 205 -10.22 -9.28 8.01
N LYS A 206 -10.84 -8.46 8.87
CA LYS A 206 -10.24 -7.95 10.12
C LYS A 206 -8.88 -7.27 9.94
N LYS A 207 -8.60 -6.76 8.74
CA LYS A 207 -7.35 -6.10 8.34
C LYS A 207 -7.63 -4.86 7.50
N PHE A 208 -6.62 -4.04 7.24
CA PHE A 208 -6.74 -2.84 6.42
C PHE A 208 -5.56 -2.61 5.49
N ASP A 209 -5.80 -2.06 4.30
CA ASP A 209 -4.84 -1.18 3.63
C ASP A 209 -5.21 0.30 3.86
N CYS A 210 -4.37 1.22 3.39
CA CYS A 210 -4.48 2.63 3.78
C CYS A 210 -5.81 3.26 3.37
N SER A 211 -6.25 3.00 2.15
CA SER A 211 -7.51 3.52 1.60
C SER A 211 -8.75 2.79 2.12
N SER A 212 -8.69 1.47 2.40
CA SER A 212 -9.81 0.77 3.06
C SER A 212 -9.99 1.21 4.51
N PHE A 213 -8.91 1.54 5.22
CA PHE A 213 -8.98 2.09 6.58
C PHE A 213 -9.71 3.44 6.61
N THR A 214 -9.28 4.40 5.79
CA THR A 214 -9.95 5.71 5.72
C THR A 214 -11.41 5.55 5.31
N ARG A 215 -11.69 4.73 4.29
CA ARG A 215 -13.07 4.43 3.87
C ARG A 215 -13.92 3.86 5.01
N HIS A 216 -13.38 2.92 5.77
CA HIS A 216 -14.08 2.32 6.92
C HIS A 216 -14.40 3.34 8.00
N VAL A 217 -13.42 4.17 8.36
CA VAL A 217 -13.61 5.24 9.36
C VAL A 217 -14.67 6.23 8.88
N PHE A 218 -14.52 6.80 7.69
CA PHE A 218 -15.41 7.85 7.19
C PHE A 218 -16.83 7.36 6.88
N LYS A 219 -17.00 6.09 6.49
CA LYS A 219 -18.33 5.48 6.30
C LYS A 219 -19.17 5.53 7.57
N LYS A 220 -18.55 5.37 8.76
CA LYS A 220 -19.24 5.49 10.05
C LYS A 220 -19.82 6.90 10.27
N PHE A 221 -19.22 7.92 9.65
CA PHE A 221 -19.63 9.32 9.71
C PHE A 221 -20.37 9.78 8.45
N GLY A 222 -20.91 8.83 7.67
CA GLY A 222 -21.78 9.12 6.52
C GLY A 222 -21.06 9.51 5.24
N VAL A 223 -19.73 9.36 5.18
CA VAL A 223 -18.91 9.68 4.00
C VAL A 223 -18.42 8.40 3.33
N ASP A 224 -18.98 8.11 2.16
CA ASP A 224 -18.58 6.97 1.34
C ASP A 224 -17.37 7.32 0.47
N LEU A 225 -16.17 7.06 1.01
CA LEU A 225 -14.93 7.23 0.25
C LEU A 225 -14.75 6.12 -0.81
N PRO A 226 -14.18 6.44 -2.00
CA PRO A 226 -13.73 5.47 -2.98
C PRO A 226 -12.71 4.49 -2.44
N ARG A 227 -12.50 3.38 -3.16
CA ARG A 227 -11.59 2.31 -2.72
C ARG A 227 -10.11 2.68 -2.80
N LEU A 228 -9.70 3.57 -3.70
CA LEU A 228 -8.29 3.88 -3.94
C LEU A 228 -7.92 5.25 -3.35
N ALA A 229 -6.72 5.37 -2.78
CA ALA A 229 -6.22 6.64 -2.24
C ALA A 229 -6.28 7.79 -3.27
N LYS A 230 -5.86 7.55 -4.52
CA LYS A 230 -5.94 8.55 -5.60
C LYS A 230 -7.36 9.03 -5.91
N ASP A 231 -8.36 8.16 -5.77
CA ASP A 231 -9.75 8.52 -6.03
C ASP A 231 -10.33 9.28 -4.83
N GLN A 232 -9.88 8.97 -3.62
CA GLN A 232 -10.20 9.74 -2.42
C GLN A 232 -9.63 11.17 -2.49
N ASP A 233 -8.45 11.36 -3.09
CA ASP A 233 -7.86 12.70 -3.28
C ASP A 233 -8.71 13.59 -4.20
N ASN A 234 -9.55 13.03 -5.05
CA ASN A 234 -10.47 13.79 -5.90
C ASN A 234 -11.73 14.28 -5.17
N LEU A 235 -11.90 13.94 -3.89
CA LEU A 235 -13.06 14.35 -3.09
C LEU A 235 -12.78 15.53 -2.18
N GLY A 236 -13.87 16.21 -1.80
CA GLY A 236 -13.83 17.33 -0.87
C GLY A 236 -13.12 18.57 -1.45
N ARG A 237 -12.59 19.40 -0.56
CA ARG A 237 -11.82 20.60 -0.93
C ARG A 237 -10.36 20.47 -0.56
N SER A 238 -9.48 21.10 -1.35
CA SER A 238 -8.07 21.21 -1.01
C SER A 238 -7.87 22.03 0.27
N VAL A 239 -6.89 21.61 1.07
CA VAL A 239 -6.51 22.25 2.34
C VAL A 239 -5.01 22.52 2.31
N SER A 240 -4.60 23.72 2.72
CA SER A 240 -3.19 24.00 2.93
C SER A 240 -2.71 23.47 4.29
N ARG A 241 -1.40 23.25 4.43
CA ARG A 241 -0.82 22.74 5.67
C ARG A 241 -1.15 23.59 6.90
N GLN A 242 -1.26 24.91 6.73
CA GLN A 242 -1.60 25.86 7.80
C GLN A 242 -3.09 25.80 8.20
N GLN A 243 -3.94 25.25 7.33
CA GLN A 243 -5.38 25.14 7.55
C GLN A 243 -5.79 23.73 7.98
N LEU A 244 -4.84 22.83 8.23
CA LEU A 244 -5.11 21.46 8.62
C LEU A 244 -5.95 21.40 9.89
N GLN A 245 -6.99 20.58 9.83
CA GLN A 245 -7.87 20.30 10.95
C GLN A 245 -7.96 18.80 11.18
N PRO A 246 -8.08 18.36 12.44
CA PRO A 246 -8.29 16.95 12.74
C PRO A 246 -9.48 16.40 11.95
N GLY A 247 -9.30 15.27 11.28
CA GLY A 247 -10.27 14.71 10.33
C GLY A 247 -9.95 14.98 8.85
N ASP A 248 -8.98 15.84 8.51
CA ASP A 248 -8.54 15.98 7.12
C ASP A 248 -7.80 14.72 6.63
N LEU A 249 -8.00 14.38 5.34
CA LEU A 249 -7.23 13.32 4.68
C LEU A 249 -5.89 13.88 4.19
N ILE A 250 -4.81 13.16 4.44
CA ILE A 250 -3.46 13.48 3.96
C ILE A 250 -3.05 12.44 2.95
N PHE A 251 -2.63 12.89 1.77
CA PHE A 251 -2.21 12.06 0.66
C PHE A 251 -0.70 12.17 0.45
N PHE A 252 -0.07 11.04 0.21
CA PHE A 252 1.37 10.93 0.07
C PHE A 252 1.74 10.25 -1.25
N THR A 253 2.84 10.70 -1.85
CA THR A 253 3.52 9.92 -2.88
C THR A 253 4.24 8.75 -2.22
N VAL A 254 4.58 7.75 -3.01
CA VAL A 254 5.54 6.72 -2.61
C VAL A 254 6.63 6.75 -3.67
N PRO A 255 7.81 7.31 -3.38
CA PRO A 255 8.84 7.54 -4.39
C PRO A 255 9.23 6.26 -5.14
N GLY A 256 9.40 6.39 -6.46
CA GLY A 256 9.77 5.26 -7.34
C GLY A 256 8.63 4.27 -7.61
N ARG A 257 7.41 4.56 -7.15
CA ARG A 257 6.22 3.74 -7.38
C ARG A 257 5.52 4.06 -8.69
N PHE A 258 5.54 5.31 -9.12
CA PHE A 258 4.86 5.79 -10.32
C PHE A 258 5.85 6.53 -11.22
N ASP A 259 5.51 6.70 -12.50
CA ASP A 259 6.29 7.50 -13.45
C ASP A 259 6.56 8.93 -12.97
N ARG A 260 5.71 9.43 -12.06
CA ARG A 260 5.81 10.73 -11.44
C ARG A 260 5.45 10.61 -9.97
N ASP A 261 6.27 11.21 -9.11
CA ASP A 261 6.02 11.31 -7.67
C ASP A 261 4.94 12.35 -7.32
N THR A 262 3.88 12.43 -8.15
CA THR A 262 2.74 13.35 -7.99
C THR A 262 1.41 12.61 -7.83
N ILE A 263 1.44 11.27 -7.91
CA ILE A 263 0.23 10.44 -7.80
C ILE A 263 0.08 9.98 -6.33
N PRO A 264 -1.08 10.19 -5.70
CA PRO A 264 -1.36 9.68 -4.36
C PRO A 264 -1.21 8.15 -4.29
N GLY A 265 -0.15 7.71 -3.63
CA GLY A 265 0.14 6.32 -3.36
C GLY A 265 -0.33 5.86 -1.99
N HIS A 266 -0.48 6.77 -1.03
CA HIS A 266 -0.86 6.45 0.34
C HIS A 266 -1.77 7.52 0.93
N VAL A 267 -2.61 7.16 1.90
CA VAL A 267 -3.54 8.07 2.57
C VAL A 267 -3.57 7.81 4.08
N GLY A 268 -3.79 8.88 4.85
CA GLY A 268 -4.07 8.81 6.29
C GLY A 268 -5.00 9.93 6.74
N ILE A 269 -5.37 9.92 8.02
CA ILE A 269 -6.27 10.89 8.64
C ILE A 269 -5.47 11.75 9.60
N TYR A 270 -5.46 13.07 9.41
CA TYR A 270 -4.82 13.99 10.35
C TYR A 270 -5.56 13.98 11.69
N ILE A 271 -4.81 13.90 12.79
CA ILE A 271 -5.40 13.80 14.14
C ILE A 271 -5.08 14.99 15.04
N GLY A 272 -4.44 16.03 14.49
CA GLY A 272 -3.93 17.18 15.24
C GLY A 272 -2.48 16.99 15.69
N GLY A 273 -1.88 18.05 16.24
CA GLY A 273 -0.54 17.98 16.86
C GLY A 273 0.60 17.62 15.92
N GLY A 274 0.41 17.78 14.60
CA GLY A 274 1.41 17.33 13.63
C GLY A 274 1.42 15.82 13.41
N GLU A 275 0.36 15.12 13.80
CA GLU A 275 0.25 13.66 13.71
C GLU A 275 -0.89 13.23 12.79
N PHE A 276 -0.77 12.03 12.25
CA PHE A 276 -1.81 11.38 11.47
C PHE A 276 -1.89 9.88 11.76
N ILE A 277 -3.09 9.32 11.67
CA ILE A 277 -3.34 7.88 11.79
C ILE A 277 -3.50 7.26 10.40
N HIS A 278 -2.83 6.14 10.17
CA HIS A 278 -2.85 5.42 8.89
C HIS A 278 -2.54 3.94 9.13
N THR A 279 -2.62 3.10 8.10
CA THR A 279 -2.14 1.72 8.18
C THR A 279 -0.98 1.48 7.22
N TRP A 280 0.09 0.84 7.70
CA TRP A 280 1.26 0.49 6.90
C TRP A 280 2.04 -0.63 7.56
N GLY A 281 2.41 -1.66 6.80
CA GLY A 281 3.32 -2.72 7.26
C GLY A 281 2.96 -3.31 8.62
N SER A 282 3.97 -3.59 9.44
CA SER A 282 3.80 -3.90 10.86
C SER A 282 4.06 -2.62 11.68
N PRO A 283 3.21 -2.28 12.68
CA PRO A 283 2.13 -3.07 13.28
C PRO A 283 0.77 -2.98 12.54
N GLY A 284 0.69 -2.29 11.41
CA GLY A 284 -0.56 -2.06 10.68
C GLY A 284 -1.09 -0.66 10.97
N VAL A 285 -2.30 -0.53 11.51
CA VAL A 285 -2.83 0.78 11.91
C VAL A 285 -1.96 1.39 13.01
N GLN A 286 -1.44 2.59 12.75
CA GLN A 286 -0.48 3.28 13.60
C GLN A 286 -0.62 4.79 13.46
N ILE A 287 0.00 5.52 14.40
CA ILE A 287 0.12 6.98 14.37
C ILE A 287 1.55 7.33 13.99
N SER A 288 1.70 8.26 13.05
CA SER A 288 2.99 8.77 12.60
C SER A 288 3.03 10.29 12.67
N ASN A 289 4.24 10.83 12.83
CA ASN A 289 4.48 12.27 12.77
C ASN A 289 4.50 12.75 11.30
N LEU A 290 3.82 13.85 11.04
CA LEU A 290 3.70 14.49 9.73
C LEU A 290 4.76 15.58 9.51
N ASP A 291 5.27 16.15 10.59
CA ASP A 291 6.21 17.29 10.59
C ASP A 291 7.68 16.87 10.53
N SER A 292 7.98 15.57 10.66
CA SER A 292 9.33 15.05 10.69
C SER A 292 9.46 13.67 10.06
N GLY A 293 10.68 13.31 9.69
CA GLY A 293 11.01 11.99 9.13
C GLY A 293 10.47 11.78 7.71
N TYR A 294 10.25 10.51 7.37
CA TYR A 294 9.88 10.08 6.01
C TYR A 294 8.62 10.77 5.49
N TRP A 295 7.54 10.79 6.29
CA TRP A 295 6.22 11.23 5.85
C TRP A 295 6.18 12.69 5.43
N ASN A 296 6.99 13.56 6.08
CA ASN A 296 7.07 14.98 5.73
C ASN A 296 7.59 15.21 4.30
N ASN A 297 8.48 14.34 3.81
CA ASN A 297 9.11 14.50 2.51
C ASN A 297 8.27 13.99 1.34
N VAL A 298 7.16 13.30 1.63
CA VAL A 298 6.35 12.62 0.62
C VAL A 298 4.89 13.07 0.63
N ILE A 299 4.56 14.16 1.35
CA ILE A 299 3.22 14.77 1.31
C ILE A 299 2.96 15.33 -0.09
N LEU A 300 1.78 15.04 -0.64
CA LEU A 300 1.29 15.63 -1.87
C LEU A 300 0.19 16.64 -1.62
N HIS A 301 -0.92 16.15 -1.07
CA HIS A 301 -2.18 16.89 -1.01
C HIS A 301 -2.88 16.66 0.31
N MET A 302 -3.69 17.62 0.74
CA MET A 302 -4.59 17.48 1.88
C MET A 302 -6.01 17.80 1.43
N ARG A 303 -6.96 16.96 1.82
CA ARG A 303 -8.38 17.12 1.48
C ARG A 303 -9.24 17.14 2.71
N ARG A 304 -10.18 18.08 2.71
CA ARG A 304 -11.28 18.14 3.67
C ARG A 304 -12.55 17.65 3.00
N VAL A 305 -13.01 16.50 3.46
CA VAL A 305 -14.21 15.80 2.95
C VAL A 305 -15.41 15.95 3.90
N LEU A 306 -15.19 16.62 5.02
CA LEU A 306 -16.11 16.90 6.12
C LEU A 306 -15.88 18.34 6.65
#